data_AF-A0A6I3SMZ2-F1
#
_entry.id   AF-A0A6I3SMZ2-F1
#
_cell.length_a   1.000
_cell.length_b   1.000
_cell.length_c   1.000
_cell.angle_alpha   90.00
_cell.angle_beta   90.00
_cell.angle_gamma   90.00
#
_symmetry.space_group_name_H-M   'P 1'
#
loop_
_entity.id
_entity.type
_entity.pdbx_description
1 polymer ?
#
loop_
_entity_poly.entity_id
_entity_poly.type
_entity_poly.pdbx_seq_one_letter_code
_entity_poly.pdbx_strand_id
1 'polypeptide(L)' 'MCEANAYIRRNGHDELVLEAVDKLIPENNQVCMVNIFGQQKTVKARVIELSLVDHKIILEEITNI' A
#
# COMPACT_ATOMS: atom_id res chain seq x y z
N MET A 1 -2.71 -9.15 -14.87
CA MET A 1 -3.56 -8.15 -14.20
C MET A 1 -2.70 -6.94 -13.92
N CYS A 2 -3.17 -5.72 -14.12
CA CYS A 2 -2.34 -4.53 -13.86
C CYS A 2 -2.44 -4.09 -12.39
N GLU A 3 -3.40 -4.65 -11.67
CA GLU A 3 -3.73 -4.35 -10.29
C GLU A 3 -2.79 -5.08 -9.34
N ALA A 4 -2.48 -4.45 -8.20
CA ALA A 4 -1.63 -5.01 -7.15
C ALA A 4 -2.32 -4.92 -5.78
N ASN A 5 -2.00 -5.84 -4.88
CA ASN A 5 -2.45 -5.78 -3.49
C ASN A 5 -1.47 -4.95 -2.66
N ALA A 6 -2.00 -4.07 -1.81
CA ALA A 6 -1.20 -3.28 -0.89
C ALA A 6 -1.12 -3.95 0.48
N TYR A 7 0.10 -4.04 1.01
CA TYR A 7 0.43 -4.60 2.31
C TYR A 7 1.16 -3.57 3.17
N ILE A 8 1.00 -3.64 4.48
CA ILE A 8 1.86 -2.94 5.45
C ILE A 8 2.79 -3.97 6.09
N ARG A 9 4.10 -3.71 5.99
CA ARG A 9 5.14 -4.54 6.61
C ARG A 9 5.35 -4.11 8.05
N ARG A 10 5.09 -5.03 8.98
CA ARG A 10 5.31 -4.87 10.43
C ARG A 10 6.05 -6.07 10.96
N ASN A 11 7.18 -5.84 11.63
CA ASN A 11 8.02 -6.91 12.20
C ASN A 11 8.35 -8.03 11.18
N GLY A 12 8.58 -7.67 9.91
CA GLY A 12 8.88 -8.62 8.83
C GLY A 12 7.67 -9.36 8.24
N HIS A 13 6.45 -9.09 8.71
CA HIS A 13 5.22 -9.64 8.14
C HIS A 13 4.45 -8.60 7.34
N ASP A 14 3.98 -9.02 6.16
CA ASP A 14 3.18 -8.20 5.24
C ASP A 14 1.69 -8.43 5.52
N GLU A 15 1.03 -7.46 6.15
CA GLU A 15 -0.40 -7.49 6.43
C GLU A 15 -1.18 -6.85 5.29
N LEU A 16 -2.18 -7.53 4.74
CA LEU A 16 -3.00 -7.01 3.65
C LEU A 16 -3.80 -5.77 4.12
N VAL A 17 -3.69 -4.68 3.37
CA VAL A 17 -4.33 -3.40 3.70
C VAL A 17 -5.46 -3.09 2.74
N LEU A 18 -5.26 -3.33 1.45
CA LEU A 18 -6.23 -3.08 0.39
C LEU A 18 -5.93 -3.97 -0.81
N GLU A 19 -6.94 -4.69 -1.30
CA GLU A 19 -6.83 -5.53 -2.48
C GLU A 19 -7.09 -4.74 -3.76
N ALA A 20 -6.52 -5.21 -4.88
CA ALA A 20 -6.78 -4.73 -6.23
C ALA A 20 -6.65 -3.20 -6.38
N VAL A 21 -5.54 -2.65 -5.86
CA VAL A 21 -5.24 -1.22 -5.92
C VAL A 21 -5.06 -0.80 -7.38
N ASP A 22 -5.84 0.20 -7.79
CA ASP A 22 -5.82 0.83 -9.11
C ASP A 22 -5.05 2.15 -9.07
N LYS A 23 -5.18 2.91 -7.98
CA LYS A 23 -4.51 4.19 -7.78
C LYS A 23 -3.82 4.26 -6.43
N LEU A 24 -2.59 4.76 -6.42
CA LEU A 24 -1.83 5.05 -5.21
C LEU A 24 -1.23 6.46 -5.31
N ILE A 25 -1.51 7.30 -4.32
CA ILE A 25 -1.07 8.70 -4.24
C ILE A 25 -0.32 8.88 -2.92
N PRO A 26 1.02 9.03 -2.95
CA PRO A 26 1.79 9.41 -1.78
C PRO A 26 1.56 10.89 -1.45
N GLU A 27 1.25 11.20 -0.20
CA GLU A 27 1.04 12.56 0.31
C GLU A 27 1.76 12.75 1.65
N ASN A 28 2.88 13.47 1.65
CA ASN A 28 3.71 13.69 2.84
C ASN A 28 4.05 12.38 3.57
N ASN A 29 3.48 12.17 4.76
CA ASN A 29 3.67 10.98 5.60
C ASN A 29 2.49 10.00 5.50
N GLN A 30 1.74 10.06 4.40
CA GLN A 30 0.58 9.22 4.17
C GLN A 30 0.58 8.69 2.73
N VAL A 31 -0.14 7.59 2.53
CA VAL A 31 -0.42 7.04 1.21
C VAL A 31 -1.93 6.85 1.11
N CYS A 32 -2.52 7.48 0.11
CA CYS A 32 -3.92 7.30 -0.25
C CYS A 32 -4.03 6.30 -1.41
N MET A 33 -4.88 5.29 -1.26
CA MET A 33 -5.08 4.24 -2.25
C MET A 33 -6.55 4.13 -2.61
N VAL A 34 -6.83 3.78 -3.87
CA VAL A 34 -8.17 3.45 -4.38
C VAL A 34 -8.06 2.12 -5.11
N ASN A 35 -8.97 1.19 -4.82
CA ASN A 35 -9.07 -0.07 -5.55
C ASN A 35 -10.08 0.00 -6.70
N ILE A 36 -10.10 -1.04 -7.54
CA ILE A 36 -11.01 -1.16 -8.69
C ILE A 36 -12.51 -1.11 -8.33
N PHE A 37 -12.87 -1.33 -7.06
CA PHE A 37 -14.24 -1.25 -6.57
C PHE A 37 -14.62 0.15 -6.06
N GLY A 38 -13.70 1.11 -6.16
CA GLY A 38 -13.88 2.47 -5.66
C GLY A 38 -13.65 2.63 -4.15
N GLN A 39 -13.19 1.59 -3.45
CA GLN A 39 -12.85 1.70 -2.03
C GLN A 39 -11.57 2.51 -1.86
N GLN A 40 -11.64 3.56 -1.06
CA GLN A 40 -10.51 4.41 -0.71
C GLN A 40 -9.98 4.08 0.68
N LYS A 41 -8.65 4.06 0.84
CA LYS A 41 -7.99 3.89 2.14
C LYS A 41 -6.75 4.77 2.22
N THR A 42 -6.60 5.48 3.33
CA THR A 42 -5.41 6.31 3.61
C THR A 42 -4.70 5.76 4.84
N VAL A 43 -3.38 5.58 4.74
CA VAL A 43 -2.54 5.06 5.82
C VAL A 43 -1.33 5.97 6.04
N LYS A 44 -0.87 6.11 7.29
CA LYS A 44 0.39 6.78 7.63
C LYS A 44 1.57 5.85 7.37
N ALA A 45 2.00 5.81 6.12
CA ALA A 45 3.04 4.90 5.67
C ALA A 45 3.82 5.52 4.52
N ARG A 46 4.90 4.85 4.11
CA ARG A 46 5.63 5.11 2.87
C ARG A 46 5.71 3.83 2.04
N VAL A 47 5.77 3.96 0.72
CA VAL A 47 6.05 2.82 -0.17
C VAL A 47 7.52 2.44 0.00
N ILE A 48 7.80 1.16 0.27
CA ILE A 48 9.17 0.63 0.37
C ILE A 48 9.50 -0.37 -0.74
N GLU A 49 8.49 -0.98 -1.36
CA GLU A 49 8.68 -1.98 -2.41
C GLU A 49 7.47 -2.01 -3.37
N LEU A 50 7.75 -2.18 -4.66
CA LEU A 50 6.75 -2.44 -5.70
C LEU A 50 7.16 -3.72 -6.44
N SER A 51 6.62 -4.88 -6.06
CA SER A 51 6.82 -6.12 -6.79
C SER A 51 5.79 -6.22 -7.92
N LEU A 52 6.20 -5.77 -9.10
CA LEU A 52 5.34 -5.74 -10.29
C LEU A 52 5.00 -7.14 -10.81
N VAL A 53 5.92 -8.10 -10.64
CA VAL A 53 5.70 -9.50 -11.05
C VAL A 53 4.75 -10.20 -10.08
N ASP A 54 4.89 -9.95 -8.77
CA ASP A 54 4.04 -10.59 -7.75
C ASP A 54 2.74 -9.83 -7.49
N HIS A 55 2.51 -8.71 -8.19
CA HIS A 55 1.37 -7.84 -7.97
C HIS A 55 1.24 -7.38 -6.51
N LYS A 56 2.35 -6.92 -5.92
CA LYS A 56 2.40 -6.43 -4.53
C LYS A 56 2.96 -5.02 -4.40
N ILE A 57 2.31 -4.23 -3.55
CA ILE A 57 2.79 -2.95 -3.05
C ILE A 57 3.08 -3.14 -1.56
N ILE A 58 4.32 -2.90 -1.14
CA ILE A 58 4.69 -2.99 0.27
C ILE A 58 4.89 -1.60 0.84
N LEU A 59 4.17 -1.32 1.92
CA LEU A 59 4.20 -0.08 2.68
C LEU A 59 4.89 -0.31 4.03
N GLU A 60 5.58 0.69 4.54
CA GLU A 60 6.13 0.71 5.89
C GLU A 60 5.49 1.83 6.71
N GLU A 61 5.03 1.51 7.92
CA GLU A 61 4.39 2.48 8.81
C GLU A 61 5.38 3.55 9.29
N ILE A 62 4.98 4.82 9.18
CA ILE A 62 5.81 5.93 9.67
C ILE A 62 5.54 6.08 11.16
N THR A 63 6.44 5.55 11.98
CA THR A 63 6.45 5.78 13.43
C THR A 63 7.28 7.03 13.70
N ASN A 64 6.66 8.12 14.17
CA ASN A 64 7.39 9.24 14.72
C ASN A 64 7.94 8.81 16.08
N ILE A 65 9.19 8.35 16.11
CA ILE A 65 9.96 8.14 17.35
C ILE A 65 10.56 9.48 17.76
#